data_AF-A0A0F3QJ26-F1
#
_entry.id   AF-A0A0F3QJ26-F1
#
_cell.length_a   1.000
_cell.length_b   1.000
_cell.length_c   1.000
_cell.angle_alpha   90.00
_cell.angle_beta   90.00
_cell.angle_gamma   90.00
#
_symmetry.space_group_name_H-M   'P 1'
#
loop_
_entity.id
_entity.type
_entity.pdbx_description
1 polymer ?
#
loop_
_entity_poly.entity_id
_entity_poly.type
_entity_poly.pdbx_seq_one_letter_code
_entity_poly.pdbx_strand_id
1 'polypeptide(L)'
;MSIVLGTAEVTLEELTTLYAMLANLGVYEPVRKVLDLSFPQKRESSAIILQFDNDMTKLLDSRFCGNDIPETHLNLLSPEASYLTLDIIKDTTRPLNYNTKINIPVYWKTGTSSSFRDGVSVGIFGKYVLAVWVGDFKGQTHGSFTGNGSAAPLFFNIIESIIDPNKDKDLIAAKINDLNITKVKVCADTGDLDNDMCPVKTKTLFIKGKSPIKQSGIYRKMLIDLKTGMPACNFIEGQTEYKIVNLWPTDMLSVYQKAGNIYYQNQYRQIIVIV
;
A
#
# COMPACT_ATOMS: atom_id res chain seq x y z
N MET A 1 15.64 -10.61 4.81
CA MET A 1 14.39 -10.04 4.25
C MET A 1 14.67 -8.74 3.50
N SER A 2 15.46 -8.77 2.40
CA SER A 2 15.80 -7.56 1.64
C SER A 2 14.88 -7.30 0.43
N ILE A 3 14.17 -8.33 -0.03
CA ILE A 3 13.29 -8.24 -1.21
C ILE A 3 12.17 -7.20 -1.05
N VAL A 4 11.64 -7.04 0.16
CA VAL A 4 10.61 -6.02 0.49
C VAL A 4 11.17 -4.59 0.41
N LEU A 5 12.49 -4.43 0.52
CA LEU A 5 13.18 -3.15 0.37
C LEU A 5 13.65 -2.88 -1.07
N GLY A 6 13.25 -3.73 -2.03
CA GLY A 6 13.52 -3.50 -3.45
C GLY A 6 14.86 -4.03 -3.94
N THR A 7 15.34 -5.17 -3.42
CA THR A 7 16.52 -5.87 -3.99
C THR A 7 16.20 -6.70 -5.24
N ALA A 8 15.04 -6.48 -5.86
CA ALA A 8 14.63 -7.13 -7.09
C ALA A 8 14.61 -6.09 -8.22
N GLU A 9 15.11 -6.47 -9.38
CA GLU A 9 15.03 -5.67 -10.60
C GLU A 9 13.71 -5.97 -11.30
N VAL A 10 13.02 -4.93 -11.73
CA VAL A 10 11.76 -5.03 -12.48
C VAL A 10 11.76 -3.99 -13.59
N THR A 11 11.24 -4.37 -14.75
CA THR A 11 11.02 -3.44 -15.85
C THR A 11 9.81 -2.54 -15.54
N LEU A 12 9.75 -1.36 -16.16
CA LEU A 12 8.57 -0.51 -16.06
C LEU A 12 7.31 -1.18 -16.64
N GLU A 13 7.47 -2.05 -17.63
CA GLU A 13 6.37 -2.83 -18.22
C GLU A 13 5.79 -3.82 -17.21
N GLU A 14 6.64 -4.60 -16.53
CA GLU A 14 6.19 -5.50 -15.46
C GLU A 14 5.52 -4.73 -14.33
N LEU A 15 6.15 -3.63 -13.88
CA LEU A 15 5.61 -2.82 -12.79
C LEU A 15 4.23 -2.23 -13.14
N THR A 16 4.08 -1.69 -14.35
CA THR A 16 2.78 -1.17 -14.82
C THR A 16 1.75 -2.28 -14.98
N THR A 17 2.13 -3.45 -15.47
CA THR A 17 1.25 -4.62 -15.58
C THR A 17 0.73 -5.07 -14.20
N LEU A 18 1.60 -5.09 -13.18
CA LEU A 18 1.22 -5.43 -11.82
C LEU A 18 0.26 -4.40 -11.19
N TYR A 19 0.44 -3.11 -11.47
CA TYR A 19 -0.52 -2.09 -11.05
C TYR A 19 -1.84 -2.18 -11.83
N ALA A 20 -1.81 -2.52 -13.12
CA ALA A 20 -3.02 -2.79 -13.89
C ALA A 20 -3.79 -3.99 -13.32
N MET A 21 -3.09 -5.04 -12.89
CA MET A 21 -3.69 -6.18 -12.18
C MET A 21 -4.44 -5.76 -10.91
N LEU A 22 -3.89 -4.82 -10.13
CA LEU A 22 -4.60 -4.25 -8.97
C LEU A 22 -5.89 -3.54 -9.38
N ALA A 23 -5.85 -2.71 -10.44
CA ALA A 23 -7.05 -2.04 -10.99
C ALA A 23 -8.09 -3.02 -11.55
N ASN A 24 -7.62 -4.16 -12.05
CA ASN A 24 -8.42 -5.26 -12.58
C ASN A 24 -8.82 -6.27 -11.48
N LEU A 25 -8.88 -5.84 -10.22
CA LEU A 25 -9.36 -6.65 -9.08
C LEU A 25 -8.61 -7.99 -8.92
N GLY A 26 -7.30 -8.00 -9.18
CA GLY A 26 -6.47 -9.19 -9.00
C GLY A 26 -6.22 -10.01 -10.26
N VAL A 27 -6.88 -9.66 -11.37
CA VAL A 27 -6.72 -10.34 -12.67
C VAL A 27 -5.48 -9.78 -13.37
N TYR A 28 -4.47 -10.63 -13.57
CA TYR A 28 -3.31 -10.31 -14.39
C TYR A 28 -3.64 -10.53 -15.87
N GLU A 29 -3.33 -9.53 -16.69
CA GLU A 29 -3.39 -9.61 -18.15
C GLU A 29 -2.12 -9.00 -18.74
N PRO A 30 -1.48 -9.66 -19.72
CA PRO A 30 -0.28 -9.12 -20.34
C PRO A 30 -0.59 -7.85 -21.13
N VAL A 31 0.35 -6.89 -21.10
CA VAL A 31 0.22 -5.63 -21.85
C VAL A 31 0.19 -5.91 -23.35
N ARG A 32 -0.87 -5.45 -24.02
CA ARG A 32 -0.98 -5.47 -25.47
C ARG A 32 -0.54 -4.12 -26.04
N LYS A 33 0.53 -4.12 -26.83
CA LYS A 33 1.02 -2.94 -27.54
C LYS A 33 0.31 -2.88 -28.90
N VAL A 34 -0.53 -1.87 -29.09
CA VAL A 34 -1.20 -1.63 -30.38
C VAL A 34 -0.48 -0.47 -31.06
N LEU A 35 0.03 -0.71 -32.27
CA LEU A 35 0.55 0.35 -33.12
C LEU A 35 -0.64 1.08 -33.74
N ASP A 36 -0.90 2.31 -33.27
CA ASP A 36 -1.86 3.18 -33.92
C ASP A 36 -1.23 3.79 -35.18
N LEU A 37 -1.56 3.21 -36.34
CA LEU A 37 -1.10 3.65 -37.66
C LEU A 37 -1.70 5.02 -38.08
N SER A 38 -2.57 5.62 -37.24
CA SER A 38 -3.18 6.94 -37.49
C SER A 38 -2.23 8.11 -37.24
N PHE A 39 -1.14 7.90 -36.51
CA PHE A 39 -0.08 8.90 -36.39
C PHE A 39 0.73 8.95 -37.69
N PRO A 40 0.97 10.13 -38.30
CA PRO A 40 1.72 10.22 -39.55
C PRO A 40 3.18 9.82 -39.32
N GLN A 41 3.46 8.52 -39.43
CA GLN A 41 4.81 8.02 -39.56
C GLN A 41 5.36 8.49 -40.91
N LYS A 42 6.48 9.21 -40.88
CA LYS A 42 7.37 9.29 -42.04
C LYS A 42 7.65 7.85 -42.46
N ARG A 43 7.08 7.47 -43.61
CA ARG A 43 7.22 6.14 -44.21
C ARG A 43 8.70 5.84 -44.46
N GLU A 44 9.25 4.91 -43.71
CA GLU A 44 10.17 3.93 -44.29
C GLU A 44 9.61 2.54 -44.02
N SER A 45 9.35 1.87 -45.13
CA SER A 45 8.63 0.61 -45.23
C SER A 45 9.48 -0.56 -44.75
N SER A 46 9.14 -1.14 -43.61
CA SER A 46 9.13 -2.60 -43.40
C SER A 46 8.37 -2.91 -42.11
N ALA A 47 7.25 -3.61 -42.21
CA ALA A 47 6.52 -4.09 -41.05
C ALA A 47 7.37 -5.16 -40.35
N ILE A 48 8.02 -4.78 -39.24
CA ILE A 48 8.64 -5.74 -38.33
C ILE A 48 7.57 -6.08 -37.28
N ILE A 49 7.04 -7.30 -37.36
CA ILE A 49 6.32 -7.89 -36.23
C ILE A 49 7.39 -8.18 -35.17
N LEU A 50 7.55 -7.27 -34.21
CA LEU A 50 8.40 -7.50 -33.06
C LEU A 50 7.63 -8.37 -32.06
N GLN A 51 7.84 -9.68 -32.12
CA GLN A 51 7.53 -10.57 -31.00
C GLN A 51 8.49 -10.24 -29.86
N PHE A 52 7.93 -9.73 -28.76
CA PHE A 52 8.68 -9.51 -27.53
C PHE A 52 8.46 -10.73 -26.62
N ASP A 53 9.52 -11.52 -26.48
CA ASP A 53 9.62 -12.63 -25.53
C ASP A 53 9.72 -12.06 -24.11
N ASN A 54 8.65 -12.21 -23.31
CA ASN A 54 8.74 -12.04 -21.86
C ASN A 54 9.10 -13.41 -21.24
N ASP A 55 10.17 -13.47 -20.45
CA ASP A 55 10.70 -14.72 -19.86
C ASP A 55 9.72 -15.46 -18.93
N MET A 56 8.65 -14.78 -18.47
CA MET A 56 7.62 -15.41 -17.63
C MET A 56 6.61 -16.25 -18.41
N THR A 57 6.52 -16.02 -19.72
CA THR A 57 5.77 -16.89 -20.63
C THR A 57 6.49 -18.22 -20.84
N LYS A 58 7.84 -18.24 -20.89
CA LYS A 58 8.65 -19.45 -21.14
C LYS A 58 8.52 -20.55 -20.08
N LEU A 59 8.31 -20.18 -18.82
CA LEU A 59 8.08 -21.17 -17.74
C LEU A 59 6.74 -21.90 -17.90
N LEU A 60 5.77 -21.31 -18.59
CA LEU A 60 4.48 -21.94 -18.92
C LEU A 60 4.49 -22.60 -20.31
N ASP A 61 5.36 -22.13 -21.23
CA ASP A 61 5.44 -22.50 -22.64
C ASP A 61 5.99 -23.92 -22.88
N SER A 62 6.84 -24.44 -21.99
CA SER A 62 7.47 -25.77 -22.13
C SER A 62 6.51 -26.99 -22.16
N ARG A 63 5.20 -26.77 -22.02
CA ARG A 63 4.18 -27.85 -22.02
C ARG A 63 3.15 -27.78 -23.15
N PHE A 64 3.17 -26.76 -24.02
CA PHE A 64 2.11 -26.58 -25.02
C PHE A 64 2.68 -26.27 -26.41
N CYS A 65 2.81 -27.31 -27.25
CA CYS A 65 2.97 -27.14 -28.69
C CYS A 65 1.58 -26.89 -29.32
N GLY A 66 1.19 -25.62 -29.46
CA GLY A 66 -0.03 -25.23 -30.17
C GLY A 66 -0.13 -23.70 -30.29
N ASN A 67 -0.60 -23.20 -31.44
CA ASN A 67 -0.80 -21.77 -31.72
C ASN A 67 -1.99 -21.13 -30.96
N ASP A 68 -2.49 -21.78 -29.91
CA ASP A 68 -3.50 -21.23 -29.03
C ASP A 68 -2.77 -20.60 -27.86
N ILE A 69 -2.43 -19.31 -27.93
CA ILE A 69 -2.04 -18.55 -26.74
C ILE A 69 -3.30 -18.52 -25.88
N PRO A 70 -3.40 -19.30 -24.79
CA PRO A 70 -4.59 -19.23 -23.98
C PRO A 70 -4.55 -17.85 -23.32
N GLU A 71 -5.63 -17.07 -23.49
CA GLU A 71 -5.91 -15.91 -22.64
C GLU A 71 -6.05 -16.41 -21.21
N THR A 72 -4.90 -16.67 -20.58
CA THR A 72 -4.81 -17.17 -19.22
C THR A 72 -5.02 -15.98 -18.32
N HIS A 73 -6.29 -15.65 -18.05
CA HIS A 73 -6.65 -14.73 -16.98
C HIS A 73 -6.13 -15.33 -15.66
N LEU A 74 -4.96 -14.86 -15.22
CA LEU A 74 -4.31 -15.34 -14.03
C LEU A 74 -4.76 -14.48 -12.85
N ASN A 75 -5.59 -15.04 -11.97
CA ASN A 75 -5.95 -14.38 -10.72
C ASN A 75 -4.81 -14.49 -9.70
N LEU A 76 -4.05 -13.40 -9.55
CA LEU A 76 -2.94 -13.31 -8.59
C LEU A 76 -3.40 -12.94 -7.18
N LEU A 77 -4.43 -12.10 -7.07
CA LEU A 77 -4.98 -11.62 -5.81
C LEU A 77 -6.50 -11.76 -5.79
N SER A 78 -7.10 -11.81 -4.60
CA SER A 78 -8.54 -11.70 -4.51
C SER A 78 -8.99 -10.26 -4.83
N PRO A 79 -10.19 -10.06 -5.37
CA PRO A 79 -10.74 -8.72 -5.61
C PRO A 79 -10.70 -7.82 -4.38
N GLU A 80 -10.99 -8.36 -3.20
CA GLU A 80 -10.95 -7.62 -1.94
C GLU A 80 -9.55 -7.21 -1.53
N ALA A 81 -8.56 -8.10 -1.68
CA ALA A 81 -7.17 -7.80 -1.37
C ALA A 81 -6.64 -6.68 -2.29
N SER A 82 -6.93 -6.76 -3.59
CA SER A 82 -6.55 -5.72 -4.56
C SER A 82 -7.16 -4.38 -4.20
N TYR A 83 -8.46 -4.35 -3.87
CA TYR A 83 -9.13 -3.11 -3.46
C TYR A 83 -8.53 -2.54 -2.16
N LEU A 84 -8.29 -3.37 -1.14
CA LEU A 84 -7.69 -2.91 0.12
C LEU A 84 -6.29 -2.33 -0.11
N THR A 85 -5.47 -2.97 -0.96
CA THR A 85 -4.15 -2.44 -1.32
C THR A 85 -4.28 -1.07 -2.00
N LEU A 86 -5.23 -0.90 -2.91
CA LEU A 86 -5.50 0.39 -3.55
C LEU A 86 -5.96 1.43 -2.52
N ASP A 87 -6.90 1.09 -1.63
CA ASP A 87 -7.37 2.00 -0.58
C ASP A 87 -6.24 2.49 0.32
N ILE A 88 -5.26 1.63 0.65
CA ILE A 88 -4.06 2.00 1.43
C ILE A 88 -3.19 3.03 0.69
N ILE A 89 -3.04 2.91 -0.63
CA ILE A 89 -2.19 3.80 -1.43
C ILE A 89 -2.98 4.95 -2.08
N LYS A 90 -4.27 5.08 -1.77
CA LYS A 90 -5.14 6.13 -2.29
C LYS A 90 -4.76 7.47 -1.69
N ASP A 91 -4.48 8.44 -2.55
CA ASP A 91 -4.20 9.83 -2.19
C ASP A 91 -3.18 9.98 -1.05
N THR A 92 -2.18 9.09 -1.01
CA THR A 92 -1.03 9.22 -0.11
C THR A 92 -0.34 10.59 -0.34
N THR A 93 0.29 11.13 0.71
CA THR A 93 0.79 12.50 0.77
C THR A 93 1.53 12.90 -0.51
N ARG A 94 0.93 13.81 -1.27
CA ARG A 94 1.51 14.33 -2.52
C ARG A 94 2.76 15.17 -2.21
N PRO A 95 3.72 15.26 -3.15
CA PRO A 95 4.87 16.15 -2.97
C PRO A 95 4.39 17.59 -2.72
N LEU A 96 5.07 18.30 -1.83
CA LEU A 96 4.77 19.70 -1.52
C LEU A 96 4.75 20.52 -2.82
N ASN A 97 3.69 21.31 -3.03
CA ASN A 97 3.35 22.14 -4.21
C ASN A 97 2.36 21.55 -5.24
N TYR A 98 1.90 20.30 -5.12
CA TYR A 98 0.85 19.77 -5.99
C TYR A 98 -0.53 19.89 -5.33
N ASN A 99 -1.20 21.03 -5.55
CA ASN A 99 -2.52 21.34 -5.00
C ASN A 99 -3.66 21.18 -6.05
N THR A 100 -4.59 20.27 -5.72
CA THR A 100 -6.06 20.32 -5.87
C THR A 100 -6.76 20.43 -7.23
N LYS A 101 -6.09 20.51 -8.39
CA LYS A 101 -6.85 20.52 -9.67
C LYS A 101 -7.40 19.16 -10.09
N ILE A 102 -6.75 18.08 -9.64
CA ILE A 102 -7.16 16.71 -9.96
C ILE A 102 -8.28 16.30 -8.99
N ASN A 103 -9.52 16.28 -9.49
CA ASN A 103 -10.70 15.86 -8.71
C ASN A 103 -10.94 14.34 -8.71
N ILE A 104 -10.10 13.57 -9.42
CA ILE A 104 -10.15 12.11 -9.35
C ILE A 104 -9.02 11.57 -8.47
N PRO A 105 -9.27 10.51 -7.68
CA PRO A 105 -8.26 9.96 -6.81
C PRO A 105 -7.12 9.35 -7.61
N VAL A 106 -5.92 9.45 -7.03
CA VAL A 106 -4.71 8.84 -7.57
C VAL A 106 -4.24 7.76 -6.59
N TYR A 107 -4.13 6.53 -7.05
CA TYR A 107 -3.69 5.37 -6.27
C TYR A 107 -2.22 5.12 -6.56
N TRP A 108 -1.30 5.60 -5.73
CA TRP A 108 0.11 5.71 -6.12
C TRP A 108 1.09 5.48 -5.00
N LYS A 109 2.32 5.13 -5.40
CA LYS A 109 3.44 4.93 -4.50
C LYS A 109 4.76 5.38 -5.11
N THR A 110 5.68 5.76 -4.24
CA THR A 110 7.08 6.04 -4.56
C THR A 110 8.01 4.90 -4.17
N GLY A 111 9.07 4.72 -4.94
CA GLY A 111 10.22 3.84 -4.64
C GLY A 111 11.54 4.60 -4.76
N THR A 112 12.53 4.24 -3.95
CA THR A 112 13.89 4.80 -4.03
C THR A 112 14.87 3.69 -3.72
N SER A 113 15.81 3.43 -4.62
CA SER A 113 16.85 2.43 -4.35
C SER A 113 17.79 2.91 -3.25
N SER A 114 18.30 1.99 -2.43
CA SER A 114 19.14 2.33 -1.25
C SER A 114 20.43 3.07 -1.60
N SER A 115 20.90 2.93 -2.85
CA SER A 115 22.09 3.61 -3.37
C SER A 115 21.77 4.88 -4.17
N PHE A 116 20.51 5.33 -4.19
CA PHE A 116 20.06 6.50 -4.95
C PHE A 116 20.43 6.40 -6.45
N ARG A 117 20.24 5.22 -7.04
CA ARG A 117 20.37 5.01 -8.49
C ARG A 117 19.04 5.22 -9.21
N ASP A 118 17.94 4.94 -8.52
CA ASP A 118 16.60 4.84 -9.08
C ASP A 118 15.60 5.57 -8.20
N GLY A 119 14.94 6.57 -8.78
CA GLY A 119 13.69 7.12 -8.26
C GLY A 119 12.53 6.62 -9.11
N VAL A 120 11.53 6.00 -8.49
CA VAL A 120 10.33 5.52 -9.19
C VAL A 120 9.07 6.10 -8.56
N SER A 121 8.09 6.44 -9.39
CA SER A 121 6.72 6.71 -8.98
C SER A 121 5.77 5.97 -9.90
N VAL A 122 4.81 5.23 -9.34
CA VAL A 122 3.85 4.44 -10.10
C VAL A 122 2.47 4.56 -9.46
N GLY A 123 1.43 4.55 -10.28
CA GLY A 123 0.06 4.59 -9.79
C GLY A 123 -1.01 4.54 -10.87
N ILE A 124 -2.24 4.64 -10.41
CA ILE A 124 -3.47 4.45 -11.18
C ILE A 124 -4.33 5.70 -11.02
N PHE A 125 -4.88 6.19 -12.13
CA PHE A 125 -5.79 7.33 -12.16
C PHE A 125 -6.76 7.18 -13.34
N GLY A 126 -8.05 7.39 -13.10
CA GLY A 126 -9.07 7.17 -14.12
C GLY A 126 -8.99 5.77 -14.73
N LYS A 127 -8.71 5.71 -16.04
CA LYS A 127 -8.50 4.47 -16.81
C LYS A 127 -7.03 4.12 -17.07
N TYR A 128 -6.10 4.89 -16.50
CA TYR A 128 -4.68 4.82 -16.82
C TYR A 128 -3.86 4.24 -15.67
N VAL A 129 -2.78 3.55 -16.03
CA VAL A 129 -1.67 3.22 -15.14
C VAL A 129 -0.44 3.94 -15.68
N LEU A 130 0.27 4.64 -14.81
CA LEU A 130 1.49 5.36 -15.16
C LEU A 130 2.62 4.91 -14.23
N ALA A 131 3.80 4.70 -14.79
CA ALA A 131 5.02 4.55 -14.04
C ALA A 131 6.07 5.49 -14.64
N VAL A 132 6.80 6.18 -13.77
CA VAL A 132 7.89 7.09 -14.09
C VAL A 132 9.12 6.63 -13.34
N TRP A 133 10.21 6.40 -14.06
CA TRP A 133 11.53 6.16 -13.51
C TRP A 133 12.45 7.32 -13.85
N VAL A 134 13.30 7.68 -12.88
CA VAL A 134 14.37 8.66 -13.02
C VAL A 134 15.65 8.04 -12.50
N GLY A 135 16.66 8.00 -13.34
CA GLY A 135 17.99 7.51 -12.99
C GLY A 135 18.98 7.74 -14.14
N ASP A 136 20.19 7.25 -13.96
CA ASP A 136 21.22 7.23 -14.99
C ASP A 136 21.22 5.85 -15.67
N PHE A 137 21.17 5.81 -17.01
CA PHE A 137 21.26 4.57 -17.79
C PHE A 137 22.58 3.81 -17.58
N LYS A 138 23.64 4.48 -17.10
CA LYS A 138 24.90 3.86 -16.67
C LYS A 138 24.87 3.34 -15.23
N GLY A 139 23.76 3.52 -14.51
CA GLY A 139 23.58 3.08 -13.13
C GLY A 139 24.37 3.89 -12.09
N GLN A 140 24.75 5.12 -12.43
CA GLN A 140 25.47 6.01 -11.51
C GLN A 140 24.54 6.50 -10.40
N THR A 141 25.12 6.69 -9.21
CA THR A 141 24.39 7.18 -8.03
C THR A 141 24.27 8.69 -8.08
N HIS A 142 23.10 9.22 -7.72
CA HIS A 142 22.92 10.65 -7.54
C HIS A 142 21.89 10.93 -6.45
N GLY A 143 22.24 11.76 -5.46
CA GLY A 143 21.38 12.02 -4.30
C GLY A 143 20.01 12.62 -4.64
N SER A 144 19.83 13.16 -5.86
CA SER A 144 18.52 13.63 -6.32
C SER A 144 17.62 12.52 -6.86
N PHE A 145 18.11 11.33 -7.20
CA PHE A 145 17.31 10.21 -7.73
C PHE A 145 16.46 9.55 -6.65
N THR A 146 15.51 10.31 -6.14
CA THR A 146 14.54 9.88 -5.14
C THR A 146 13.16 9.83 -5.77
N GLY A 147 12.35 8.88 -5.32
CA GLY A 147 10.97 8.72 -5.78
C GLY A 147 10.12 9.95 -5.49
N ASN A 148 10.25 10.52 -4.29
CA ASN A 148 9.47 11.70 -3.90
C ASN A 148 9.99 13.02 -4.49
N GLY A 149 11.32 13.19 -4.60
CA GLY A 149 11.92 14.45 -5.05
C GLY A 149 12.06 14.57 -6.57
N SER A 150 12.11 13.46 -7.30
CA SER A 150 12.35 13.47 -8.76
C SER A 150 11.24 12.80 -9.55
N ALA A 151 10.91 11.53 -9.26
CA ALA A 151 9.93 10.79 -10.07
C ALA A 151 8.48 11.27 -9.86
N ALA A 152 8.08 11.53 -8.60
CA ALA A 152 6.73 11.96 -8.27
C ALA A 152 6.33 13.31 -8.91
N PRO A 153 7.18 14.35 -8.93
CA PRO A 153 6.88 15.58 -9.67
C PRO A 153 6.55 15.35 -11.15
N LEU A 154 7.37 14.56 -11.86
CA LEU A 154 7.13 14.25 -13.27
C LEU A 154 5.85 13.41 -13.45
N PHE A 155 5.62 12.45 -12.56
CA PHE A 155 4.41 11.64 -12.53
C PHE A 155 3.14 12.50 -12.43
N PHE A 156 3.09 13.45 -11.48
CA PHE A 156 1.93 14.33 -11.33
C PHE A 156 1.78 15.33 -12.48
N ASN A 157 2.88 15.87 -13.04
CA ASN A 157 2.81 16.73 -14.23
C ASN A 157 2.18 16.00 -15.43
N ILE A 158 2.53 14.73 -15.63
CA ILE A 158 1.95 13.91 -16.70
C ILE A 158 0.45 13.67 -16.44
N ILE A 159 0.08 13.32 -15.21
CA ILE A 159 -1.34 13.12 -14.84
C ILE A 159 -2.14 14.38 -15.14
N GLU A 160 -1.68 15.55 -14.68
CA GLU A 160 -2.35 16.83 -14.91
C GLU A 160 -2.51 17.17 -16.40
N SER A 161 -1.59 16.71 -17.25
CA SER A 161 -1.66 16.94 -18.70
C SER A 161 -2.62 16.02 -19.46
N ILE A 162 -2.91 14.83 -18.91
CA ILE A 162 -3.73 13.79 -19.57
C ILE A 162 -5.18 13.84 -19.12
N ILE A 163 -5.40 14.19 -17.86
CA ILE A 163 -6.67 14.04 -17.19
C ILE A 163 -7.71 15.07 -17.67
N ASP A 164 -8.92 14.62 -17.97
CA ASP A 164 -10.07 15.47 -18.28
C ASP A 164 -11.08 15.36 -17.13
N PRO A 165 -11.15 16.34 -16.20
CA PRO A 165 -12.04 16.28 -15.04
C PRO A 165 -13.54 16.12 -15.37
N ASN A 166 -13.95 16.44 -16.61
CA ASN A 166 -15.34 16.30 -17.02
C ASN A 166 -15.67 14.91 -17.56
N LYS A 167 -14.66 14.13 -17.97
CA LYS A 167 -14.85 12.81 -18.60
C LYS A 167 -14.33 11.67 -17.75
N ASP A 168 -13.20 11.88 -17.09
CA ASP A 168 -12.56 10.85 -16.28
C ASP A 168 -13.26 10.69 -14.93
N LYS A 169 -13.39 9.44 -14.49
CA LYS A 169 -14.06 9.05 -13.25
C LYS A 169 -13.22 8.03 -12.50
N ASP A 170 -13.47 7.92 -11.21
CA ASP A 170 -12.90 6.84 -10.40
C ASP A 170 -13.56 5.49 -10.77
N LEU A 171 -12.83 4.68 -11.55
CA LEU A 171 -13.26 3.33 -11.95
C LEU A 171 -13.07 2.28 -10.85
N ILE A 172 -12.31 2.60 -9.80
CA ILE A 172 -11.99 1.68 -8.71
C ILE A 172 -13.09 1.75 -7.63
N ALA A 173 -13.47 2.96 -7.21
CA ALA A 173 -14.52 3.13 -6.21
C ALA A 173 -15.88 2.57 -6.66
N ALA A 174 -16.18 2.58 -7.96
CA ALA A 174 -17.41 1.99 -8.50
C ALA A 174 -17.54 0.49 -8.23
N LYS A 175 -16.40 -0.21 -8.07
CA LYS A 175 -16.34 -1.67 -7.91
C LYS A 175 -16.48 -2.14 -6.46
N ILE A 176 -16.49 -1.24 -5.46
CA ILE A 176 -16.49 -1.63 -4.04
C ILE A 176 -17.76 -2.38 -3.61
N ASN A 177 -18.90 -2.05 -4.21
CA ASN A 177 -20.20 -2.56 -3.76
C ASN A 177 -20.36 -4.07 -4.02
N ASP A 178 -19.59 -4.62 -4.95
CA ASP A 178 -19.62 -6.04 -5.33
C ASP A 178 -18.66 -6.90 -4.48
N LEU A 179 -17.89 -6.27 -3.57
CA LEU A 179 -16.84 -6.92 -2.80
C LEU A 179 -17.32 -7.33 -1.40
N ASN A 180 -16.78 -8.45 -0.88
CA ASN A 180 -17.09 -8.91 0.48
C ASN A 180 -16.30 -8.14 1.57
N ILE A 181 -16.31 -6.81 1.48
CA ILE A 181 -15.62 -5.89 2.38
C ILE A 181 -16.64 -5.19 3.27
N THR A 182 -16.31 -5.04 4.55
CA THR A 182 -17.10 -4.26 5.51
C THR A 182 -16.25 -3.29 6.29
N LYS A 183 -16.84 -2.19 6.74
CA LYS A 183 -16.20 -1.26 7.66
C LYS A 183 -16.46 -1.70 9.09
N VAL A 184 -15.40 -2.00 9.83
CA VAL A 184 -15.47 -2.40 11.25
C VAL A 184 -14.70 -1.39 12.10
N LYS A 185 -15.09 -1.30 13.38
CA LYS A 185 -14.33 -0.53 14.37
C LYS A 185 -13.22 -1.42 14.93
N VAL A 186 -12.01 -0.88 14.95
CA VAL A 186 -10.84 -1.50 15.55
C VAL A 186 -10.16 -0.54 16.52
N CYS A 187 -9.36 -1.09 17.41
CA CYS A 187 -8.45 -0.30 18.22
C CYS A 187 -7.35 0.30 17.35
N ALA A 188 -7.10 1.61 17.46
CA ALA A 188 -6.16 2.32 16.60
C ALA A 188 -4.72 1.79 16.73
N ASP A 189 -4.32 1.41 17.95
CA ASP A 189 -2.93 1.06 18.25
C ASP A 189 -2.64 -0.44 18.03
N THR A 190 -3.65 -1.30 18.14
CA THR A 190 -3.46 -2.77 18.10
C THR A 190 -4.13 -3.44 16.91
N GLY A 191 -5.09 -2.77 16.26
CA GLY A 191 -5.92 -3.37 15.22
C GLY A 191 -6.93 -4.39 15.75
N ASP A 192 -7.02 -4.60 17.06
CA ASP A 192 -8.00 -5.51 17.66
C ASP A 192 -9.42 -5.06 17.34
N LEU A 193 -10.32 -6.01 17.08
CA LEU A 193 -11.73 -5.69 16.95
C LEU A 193 -12.25 -5.03 18.23
N ASP A 194 -13.17 -4.09 18.03
CA ASP A 194 -13.77 -3.23 19.06
C ASP A 194 -13.92 -3.93 20.41
N ASN A 195 -13.06 -3.55 21.36
CA ASN A 195 -13.14 -3.95 22.75
C ASN A 195 -13.31 -2.70 23.62
N ASP A 196 -14.01 -2.84 24.73
CA ASP A 196 -14.33 -1.72 25.64
C ASP A 196 -13.07 -1.12 26.30
N MET A 197 -11.94 -1.81 26.24
CA MET A 197 -10.69 -1.39 26.84
C MET A 197 -9.88 -0.45 25.95
N CYS A 198 -10.16 -0.39 24.65
CA CYS A 198 -9.38 0.44 23.76
C CYS A 198 -9.74 1.94 23.91
N PRO A 199 -8.76 2.81 24.21
CA PRO A 199 -9.02 4.24 24.43
C PRO A 199 -9.36 4.98 23.13
N VAL A 200 -8.76 4.59 22.00
CA VAL A 200 -8.94 5.25 20.71
C VAL A 200 -9.32 4.23 19.65
N LYS A 201 -10.54 4.38 19.11
CA LYS A 201 -11.09 3.48 18.09
C LYS A 201 -11.06 4.15 16.73
N THR A 202 -10.75 3.40 15.68
CA THR A 202 -10.81 3.86 14.29
C THR A 202 -11.62 2.88 13.43
N LYS A 203 -12.08 3.34 12.27
CA LYS A 203 -12.77 2.47 11.30
C LYS A 203 -11.75 1.99 10.27
N THR A 204 -11.81 0.71 9.94
CA THR A 204 -10.98 0.11 8.88
C THR A 204 -11.82 -0.81 7.98
N LEU A 205 -11.31 -1.08 6.78
CA LEU A 205 -11.87 -2.09 5.89
C LEU A 205 -11.49 -3.49 6.37
N PHE A 206 -12.42 -4.42 6.28
CA PHE A 206 -12.30 -5.77 6.80
C PHE A 206 -12.93 -6.77 5.82
N ILE A 207 -12.16 -7.79 5.45
CA ILE A 207 -12.58 -8.87 4.54
C ILE A 207 -13.17 -9.98 5.39
N LYS A 208 -14.48 -10.24 5.23
CA LYS A 208 -15.17 -11.25 6.04
C LYS A 208 -14.54 -12.64 5.83
N GLY A 209 -14.24 -13.34 6.92
CA GLY A 209 -13.66 -14.69 6.89
C GLY A 209 -12.18 -14.77 6.50
N LYS A 210 -11.51 -13.63 6.23
CA LYS A 210 -10.07 -13.58 5.91
C LYS A 210 -9.28 -12.70 6.88
N SER A 211 -9.79 -11.51 7.18
CA SER A 211 -9.13 -10.59 8.10
C SER A 211 -9.07 -11.20 9.52
N PRO A 212 -7.94 -11.07 10.24
CA PRO A 212 -7.75 -11.73 11.53
C PRO A 212 -8.68 -11.15 12.59
N ILE A 213 -9.33 -12.04 13.33
CA ILE A 213 -10.12 -11.72 14.52
C ILE A 213 -9.29 -12.15 15.73
N LYS A 214 -8.33 -11.31 16.12
CA LYS A 214 -7.45 -11.58 17.26
C LYS A 214 -7.59 -10.45 18.28
N GLN A 215 -7.37 -10.81 19.55
CA GLN A 215 -7.14 -9.85 20.61
C GLN A 215 -5.66 -9.95 20.99
N SER A 216 -4.95 -8.83 20.86
CA SER A 216 -3.54 -8.72 21.21
C SER A 216 -3.29 -8.91 22.72
N GLY A 217 -4.29 -8.63 23.55
CA GLY A 217 -4.17 -8.64 25.00
C GLY A 217 -3.27 -7.52 25.55
N ILE A 218 -2.96 -6.50 24.73
CA ILE A 218 -2.18 -5.33 25.14
C ILE A 218 -2.95 -4.50 26.15
N TYR A 219 -4.22 -4.19 25.88
CA TYR A 219 -5.07 -3.52 26.87
C TYR A 219 -5.67 -4.54 27.83
N ARG A 220 -5.42 -4.37 29.13
CA ARG A 220 -5.99 -5.21 30.19
C ARG A 220 -6.59 -4.37 31.30
N LYS A 221 -7.72 -4.83 31.83
CA LYS A 221 -8.28 -4.31 33.07
C LYS A 221 -7.54 -4.96 34.23
N MET A 222 -6.75 -4.18 34.96
CA MET A 222 -5.99 -4.65 36.12
C MET A 222 -6.42 -3.90 37.37
N LEU A 223 -6.39 -4.61 38.50
CA LEU A 223 -6.60 -4.00 39.79
C LEU A 223 -5.31 -3.32 40.22
N ILE A 224 -5.38 -2.04 40.54
CA ILE A 224 -4.23 -1.20 40.89
C ILE A 224 -4.41 -0.66 42.30
N ASP A 225 -3.35 -0.72 43.11
CA ASP A 225 -3.26 -0.01 44.38
C ASP A 225 -3.06 1.50 44.15
N LEU A 226 -3.93 2.32 44.73
CA LEU A 226 -3.97 3.77 44.52
C LEU A 226 -2.81 4.50 45.19
N LYS A 227 -2.19 3.93 46.23
CA LYS A 227 -1.03 4.51 46.91
C LYS A 227 0.26 4.23 46.15
N THR A 228 0.44 2.99 45.68
CA THR A 228 1.69 2.56 45.04
C THR A 228 1.67 2.65 43.52
N GLY A 229 0.48 2.66 42.91
CA GLY A 229 0.31 2.56 41.46
C GLY A 229 0.65 1.18 40.89
N MET A 230 0.85 0.17 41.72
CA MET A 230 1.22 -1.19 41.30
C MET A 230 -0.02 -2.12 41.21
N PRO A 231 0.08 -3.23 40.47
CA PRO A 231 -0.94 -4.27 40.49
C PRO A 231 -1.23 -4.79 41.90
N ALA A 232 -2.50 -4.90 42.27
CA ALA A 232 -2.94 -5.44 43.54
C ALA A 232 -3.63 -6.81 43.35
N CYS A 233 -3.45 -7.72 44.30
CA CYS A 233 -4.07 -9.06 44.24
C CYS A 233 -5.52 -9.07 44.74
N ASN A 234 -5.86 -8.20 45.70
CA ASN A 234 -7.17 -8.18 46.37
C ASN A 234 -7.84 -6.80 46.27
N PHE A 235 -9.15 -6.79 46.04
CA PHE A 235 -9.95 -5.57 46.05
C PHE A 235 -10.12 -5.06 47.49
N ILE A 236 -9.74 -3.81 47.73
CA ILE A 236 -9.85 -3.13 49.02
C ILE A 236 -10.48 -1.77 48.74
N GLU A 237 -11.70 -1.57 49.24
CA GLU A 237 -12.46 -0.35 49.01
C GLU A 237 -11.67 0.89 49.45
N GLY A 238 -11.62 1.91 48.60
CA GLY A 238 -10.87 3.15 48.83
C GLY A 238 -9.33 3.03 48.71
N GLN A 239 -8.77 1.82 48.53
CA GLN A 239 -7.32 1.61 48.35
C GLN A 239 -6.96 1.04 46.98
N THR A 240 -7.84 0.28 46.34
CA THR A 240 -7.60 -0.28 45.01
C THR A 240 -8.70 0.08 44.02
N GLU A 241 -8.34 0.21 42.75
CA GLU A 241 -9.23 0.58 41.66
C GLU A 241 -8.89 -0.23 40.40
N TYR A 242 -9.90 -0.67 39.65
CA TYR A 242 -9.67 -1.27 38.34
C TYR A 242 -9.33 -0.21 37.31
N LYS A 243 -8.15 -0.31 36.70
CA LYS A 243 -7.73 0.57 35.60
C LYS A 243 -7.40 -0.23 34.36
N ILE A 244 -7.66 0.38 33.21
CA ILE A 244 -7.17 -0.14 31.95
C ILE A 244 -5.70 0.27 31.83
N VAL A 245 -4.84 -0.72 31.65
CA VAL A 245 -3.40 -0.55 31.45
C VAL A 245 -2.98 -1.14 30.11
N ASN A 246 -1.91 -0.60 29.53
CA ASN A 246 -1.30 -1.05 28.29
C ASN A 246 -0.03 -1.87 28.59
N LEU A 247 -0.03 -3.14 28.19
CA LEU A 247 1.05 -4.09 28.38
C LEU A 247 1.72 -4.39 27.04
N TRP A 248 2.74 -3.62 26.73
CA TRP A 248 3.54 -3.83 25.52
C TRP A 248 4.67 -4.83 25.80
N PRO A 249 4.98 -5.75 24.87
CA PRO A 249 6.18 -6.56 24.92
C PRO A 249 7.46 -5.72 25.10
N THR A 250 8.43 -6.26 25.83
CA THR A 250 9.66 -5.54 26.22
C THR A 250 10.51 -5.10 25.03
N ASP A 251 10.53 -5.89 23.96
CA ASP A 251 11.17 -5.56 22.69
C ASP A 251 10.52 -4.32 22.05
N MET A 252 9.19 -4.24 22.01
CA MET A 252 8.47 -3.06 21.52
C MET A 252 8.71 -1.82 22.37
N LEU A 253 8.72 -1.97 23.71
CA LEU A 253 9.05 -0.86 24.62
C LEU A 253 10.45 -0.29 24.34
N SER A 254 11.44 -1.16 24.09
CA SER A 254 12.81 -0.71 23.77
C SER A 254 12.89 0.10 22.48
N VAL A 255 12.07 -0.27 21.47
CA VAL A 255 11.97 0.46 20.20
C VAL A 255 11.31 1.82 20.43
N TYR A 256 10.21 1.88 21.17
CA TYR A 256 9.52 3.13 21.48
C TYR A 256 10.40 4.12 22.25
N GLN A 257 11.17 3.63 23.23
CA GLN A 257 12.13 4.45 23.98
C GLN A 257 13.22 5.02 23.06
N LYS A 258 13.77 4.22 22.13
CA LYS A 258 14.78 4.67 21.16
C LYS A 258 14.22 5.67 20.14
N ALA A 259 12.96 5.54 19.77
CA ALA A 259 12.29 6.44 18.83
C ALA A 259 11.93 7.81 19.44
N GLY A 260 12.25 8.07 20.71
CA GLY A 260 11.86 9.30 21.41
C GLY A 260 10.37 9.36 21.75
N ASN A 261 9.60 8.34 21.36
CA ASN A 261 8.21 8.13 21.73
C ASN A 261 8.14 7.45 23.09
N ILE A 262 8.64 8.14 24.11
CA ILE A 262 8.14 7.93 25.46
C ILE A 262 6.69 8.41 25.37
N TYR A 263 5.70 7.51 25.50
CA TYR A 263 4.30 7.93 25.65
C TYR A 263 4.24 8.88 26.85
N TYR A 264 4.35 10.17 26.58
CA TYR A 264 4.30 11.21 27.57
C TYR A 264 2.86 11.25 28.06
N GLN A 265 2.74 10.84 29.31
CA GLN A 265 1.67 11.16 30.24
C GLN A 265 1.06 12.52 29.92
N ASN A 266 -0.14 12.55 29.33
CA ASN A 266 -1.09 13.65 29.49
C ASN A 266 -2.44 13.23 28.92
N GLN A 267 -3.20 12.45 29.70
CA GLN A 267 -4.46 12.93 30.32
C GLN A 267 -5.12 11.88 31.23
N TYR A 268 -4.63 10.64 31.26
CA TYR A 268 -4.98 9.67 32.31
C TYR A 268 -3.71 8.93 32.72
N ARG A 269 -3.45 8.82 34.03
CA ARG A 269 -2.35 8.04 34.60
C ARG A 269 -2.46 6.58 34.14
N GLN A 270 -1.85 6.23 33.00
CA GLN A 270 -1.72 4.85 32.55
C GLN A 270 -0.44 4.28 33.15
N ILE A 271 -0.61 3.19 33.89
CA ILE A 271 0.48 2.44 34.51
C ILE A 271 1.02 1.49 33.43
N ILE A 272 2.28 1.67 33.08
CA ILE A 272 3.01 0.72 32.24
C ILE A 272 3.51 -0.37 33.18
N VAL A 273 2.94 -1.58 33.10
CA VAL A 273 3.47 -2.74 33.82
C VAL A 273 4.40 -3.48 32.87
N ILE A 274 5.68 -3.54 33.20
CA ILE A 274 6.67 -4.37 32.51
C ILE A 274 6.57 -5.78 33.13
N VAL A 275 6.36 -6.80 32.28
CA VAL A 275 6.43 -8.22 32.68
C VAL A 275 7.72 -8.82 32.16
#